data_AF-A0A9E5HQ72-F1
#
_entry.id   AF-A0A9E5HQ72-F1
#
_cell.length_a   1.000
_cell.length_b   1.000
_cell.length_c   1.000
_cell.angle_alpha   90.00
_cell.angle_beta   90.00
_cell.angle_gamma   90.00
#
_symmetry.space_group_name_H-M   'P 1'
#
loop_
_entity.id
_entity.type
_entity.pdbx_description
1 polymer ?
#
loop_
_entity_poly.entity_id
_entity_poly.type
_entity_poly.pdbx_seq_one_letter_code
_entity_poly.pdbx_strand_id
1 'polypeptide(L)'
;MVRIAVACPKMVEDIMRIATAAYPITWLNSWDEYEQKLDHWVADAADHGAEFLVFPEYASMELSSLAGEERAAKIETALSSVSDVFDRICETYKNLAKRFGVHI
;
A
#
# COMPACT_ATOMS: atom_id res chain seq x y z
N MET A 1 -12.84 46.43 17.42
CA MET A 1 -12.69 46.52 15.95
C MET A 1 -12.41 45.11 15.44
N VAL A 2 -13.42 44.41 14.94
CA VAL A 2 -13.30 43.03 14.44
C VAL A 2 -12.81 43.10 12.99
N ARG A 3 -11.72 42.40 12.67
CA ARG A 3 -11.27 42.17 11.30
C ARG A 3 -11.50 40.69 10.99
N ILE A 4 -12.50 40.40 10.16
CA ILE A 4 -12.63 39.12 9.48
C ILE A 4 -11.69 39.19 8.27
N ALA A 5 -10.61 38.42 8.29
CA ALA A 5 -9.83 38.17 7.10
C ALA A 5 -10.52 37.03 6.33
N VAL A 6 -11.21 37.38 5.23
CA VAL A 6 -11.55 36.38 4.22
C VAL A 6 -10.26 36.15 3.44
N ALA A 7 -9.59 35.03 3.73
CA ALA A 7 -8.48 34.60 2.90
C ALA A 7 -9.03 34.34 1.49
N CYS A 8 -8.38 34.94 0.50
CA CYS A 8 -8.53 34.65 -0.92
C CYS A 8 -8.59 33.12 -1.10
N PRO A 9 -9.58 32.56 -1.83
CA PRO A 9 -9.59 31.13 -2.09
C PRO A 9 -8.26 30.81 -2.75
N LYS A 10 -7.50 29.88 -2.17
CA LYS A 10 -6.35 29.33 -2.88
C LYS A 10 -6.91 28.83 -4.21
N MET A 11 -6.47 29.42 -5.31
CA MET A 11 -6.58 28.80 -6.62
C MET A 11 -5.69 27.55 -6.56
N VAL A 12 -6.22 26.48 -5.98
CA VAL A 12 -5.64 25.15 -6.06
C VAL A 12 -6.14 24.65 -7.41
N GLU A 13 -5.25 24.57 -8.39
CA GLU A 13 -5.46 23.61 -9.46
C GLU A 13 -5.65 22.26 -8.74
N ASP A 14 -6.79 21.59 -8.93
CA ASP A 14 -7.09 20.25 -8.37
C ASP A 14 -6.09 19.23 -8.94
N ILE A 15 -4.82 19.33 -8.51
CA ILE A 15 -3.72 18.49 -8.93
C ILE A 15 -3.68 17.33 -7.95
N MET A 16 -4.25 16.21 -8.38
CA MET A 16 -4.09 14.94 -7.69
C MET A 16 -2.65 14.45 -7.81
N ARG A 17 -2.01 14.14 -6.68
CA ARG A 17 -0.68 13.53 -6.66
C ARG A 17 -0.79 12.01 -6.58
N ILE A 18 -0.18 11.33 -7.56
CA ILE A 18 -0.16 9.87 -7.64
C ILE A 18 1.28 9.39 -7.40
N ALA A 19 1.44 8.45 -6.47
CA ALA A 19 2.69 7.72 -6.23
C ALA A 19 2.61 6.32 -6.85
N THR A 20 3.74 5.82 -7.35
CA THR A 20 3.88 4.46 -7.86
C THR A 20 4.99 3.76 -7.08
N ALA A 21 4.66 2.68 -6.39
CA ALA A 21 5.67 1.87 -5.72
C ALA A 21 6.38 0.98 -6.74
N ALA A 22 7.71 0.91 -6.65
CA ALA A 22 8.54 0.02 -7.46
C ALA A 22 9.61 -0.61 -6.58
N TYR A 23 9.40 -1.87 -6.21
CA TYR A 23 10.31 -2.63 -5.36
C TYR A 23 10.47 -4.07 -5.85
N PRO A 24 11.61 -4.73 -5.57
CA PRO A 24 11.78 -6.14 -5.85
C PRO A 24 10.88 -6.98 -4.94
N ILE A 25 10.39 -8.09 -5.48
CA ILE A 25 9.77 -9.16 -4.71
C ILE A 25 10.85 -9.81 -3.85
N THR A 26 10.56 -9.92 -2.56
CA THR A 26 11.44 -10.37 -1.48
C THR A 26 10.77 -11.48 -0.70
N TRP A 27 11.57 -12.37 -0.13
CA TRP A 27 11.08 -13.43 0.74
C TRP A 27 10.64 -12.84 2.08
N LEU A 28 9.45 -13.23 2.55
CA LEU A 28 8.91 -12.82 3.84
C LEU A 28 8.89 -14.01 4.80
N ASN A 29 9.26 -13.78 6.05
CA ASN A 29 9.24 -14.78 7.11
C ASN A 29 7.99 -14.67 7.99
N SER A 30 7.28 -13.55 7.91
CA SER A 30 6.06 -13.31 8.69
C SER A 30 5.13 -12.33 8.00
N TRP A 31 3.89 -12.30 8.47
CA TRP A 31 2.94 -11.27 8.06
C TRP A 31 3.37 -9.88 8.53
N ASP A 32 4.02 -9.77 9.68
CA ASP A 32 4.46 -8.49 10.23
C ASP A 32 5.51 -7.82 9.32
N GLU A 33 6.38 -8.61 8.69
CA GLU A 33 7.32 -8.10 7.67
C GLU A 33 6.59 -7.53 6.44
N TYR A 34 5.50 -8.16 6.01
CA TYR A 34 4.65 -7.64 4.93
C TYR A 34 4.03 -6.28 5.32
N GLU A 35 3.44 -6.20 6.51
CA GLU A 35 2.80 -4.97 6.98
C GLU A 35 3.79 -3.83 7.18
N GLN A 36 4.99 -4.12 7.72
CA GLN A 36 6.06 -3.13 7.86
C GLN A 36 6.54 -2.61 6.51
N LYS A 37 6.68 -3.50 5.51
CA LYS A 37 7.07 -3.10 4.17
C LYS A 37 6.04 -2.18 3.53
N LEU A 38 4.75 -2.54 3.61
CA LEU A 38 3.68 -1.69 3.07
C LEU A 38 3.57 -0.37 3.84
N ASP A 39 3.68 -0.39 5.16
CA ASP A 39 3.69 0.81 5.99
C ASP A 39 4.76 1.81 5.54
N HIS A 40 5.99 1.33 5.30
CA HIS A 40 7.07 2.17 4.81
C HIS A 40 6.73 2.86 3.49
N TRP A 41 6.20 2.13 2.51
CA TRP A 41 5.84 2.68 1.20
C TRP A 41 4.66 3.66 1.26
N VAL A 42 3.64 3.35 2.06
CA VAL A 42 2.47 4.22 2.21
C VAL A 42 2.83 5.49 2.98
N ALA A 43 3.64 5.37 4.04
CA ALA A 43 4.13 6.51 4.80
C ALA A 43 4.98 7.45 3.94
N ASP A 44 5.95 6.91 3.19
CA ASP A 44 6.80 7.70 2.30
C ASP A 44 5.97 8.43 1.23
N ALA A 45 4.99 7.76 0.61
CA ALA A 45 4.10 8.39 -0.35
C ALA A 45 3.26 9.52 0.27
N ALA A 46 2.71 9.29 1.46
CA ALA A 46 1.93 10.29 2.19
C ALA A 46 2.78 11.50 2.61
N ASP A 47 4.02 11.28 3.05
CA ASP A 47 4.97 12.33 3.41
C ASP A 47 5.34 13.22 2.21
N HIS A 48 5.33 12.66 0.99
CA HIS A 48 5.48 13.41 -0.27
C HIS A 48 4.17 14.03 -0.80
N GLY A 49 3.07 13.86 -0.06
CA GLY A 49 1.76 14.44 -0.36
C GLY A 49 0.98 13.70 -1.43
N ALA A 50 1.22 12.40 -1.64
CA ALA A 50 0.41 11.58 -2.52
C ALA A 50 -1.02 11.41 -1.96
N GLU A 51 -2.00 11.41 -2.85
CA GLU A 51 -3.41 11.13 -2.54
C GLU A 51 -3.82 9.74 -3.04
N PHE A 52 -3.11 9.20 -4.03
CA PHE A 52 -3.32 7.86 -4.57
C PHE A 52 -1.98 7.15 -4.76
N LEU A 53 -1.85 5.93 -4.25
CA LEU A 53 -0.65 5.10 -4.36
C LEU A 53 -1.00 3.79 -5.05
N VAL A 54 -0.24 3.40 -6.07
CA VAL A 54 -0.39 2.09 -6.72
C VAL A 54 0.81 1.19 -6.45
N PHE A 55 0.53 -0.10 -6.28
CA PHE A 55 1.52 -1.15 -6.08
C PHE A 55 1.76 -1.96 -7.37
N PRO A 56 2.92 -2.64 -7.50
CA PRO A 56 3.19 -3.53 -8.63
C PRO A 56 2.14 -4.65 -8.76
N GLU A 57 1.89 -5.13 -9.99
CA GLU A 57 0.93 -6.20 -10.31
C GLU A 57 1.07 -7.42 -9.38
N TYR A 58 2.31 -7.84 -9.14
CA TYR A 58 2.62 -9.04 -8.34
C TYR A 58 3.06 -8.72 -6.90
N ALA A 59 2.75 -7.53 -6.36
CA ALA A 59 3.13 -7.14 -5.01
C ALA A 59 2.75 -8.18 -3.94
N SER A 60 1.53 -8.73 -4.02
CA SER A 60 1.04 -9.72 -3.05
C SER A 60 1.67 -11.11 -3.21
N MET A 61 2.41 -11.39 -4.30
CA MET A 61 3.06 -12.69 -4.49
C MET A 61 4.16 -12.98 -3.46
N GLU A 62 4.68 -11.93 -2.81
CA GLU A 62 5.61 -12.08 -1.69
C GLU A 62 5.01 -12.96 -0.58
N LEU A 63 3.69 -12.92 -0.37
CA LEU A 63 3.00 -13.70 0.65
C LEU A 63 3.00 -15.22 0.40
N SER A 64 3.33 -15.66 -0.82
CA SER A 64 3.51 -17.09 -1.09
C SER A 64 4.66 -17.70 -0.26
N SER A 65 5.64 -16.89 0.15
CA SER A 65 6.73 -17.32 1.04
C SER A 65 6.21 -17.83 2.40
N LEU A 66 5.09 -17.30 2.90
CA LEU A 66 4.48 -17.71 4.17
C LEU A 66 3.82 -19.09 4.10
N ALA A 67 3.59 -19.61 2.89
CA ALA A 67 3.08 -20.97 2.66
C ALA A 67 4.20 -22.02 2.57
N GLY A 68 5.46 -21.60 2.74
CA GLY A 68 6.64 -22.45 2.69
C GLY A 68 7.21 -22.62 1.27
N GLU A 69 8.50 -22.93 1.20
CA GLU A 69 9.28 -23.02 -0.04
C GLU A 69 8.66 -23.95 -1.09
N GLU A 70 8.17 -25.13 -0.66
CA GLU A 70 7.57 -26.10 -1.59
C GLU A 70 6.33 -25.55 -2.31
N ARG A 71 5.49 -24.78 -1.60
CA ARG A 71 4.27 -24.19 -2.18
C ARG A 71 4.58 -22.91 -2.95
N ALA A 72 5.56 -22.12 -2.52
CA ALA A 72 6.00 -20.92 -3.24
C ALA A 72 6.69 -21.27 -4.58
N ALA A 73 7.34 -22.42 -4.69
CA ALA A 73 8.10 -22.83 -5.88
C ALA A 73 7.25 -23.23 -7.09
N LYS A 74 5.94 -23.48 -6.93
CA LYS A 74 5.03 -23.87 -8.04
C LYS A 74 3.95 -22.80 -8.21
N ILE A 75 3.73 -22.35 -9.45
CA ILE A 75 2.86 -21.21 -9.76
C ILE A 75 1.44 -21.44 -9.23
N GLU A 76 0.88 -22.63 -9.44
CA GLU A 76 -0.50 -22.94 -9.05
C GLU A 76 -0.67 -22.86 -7.52
N THR A 77 0.28 -23.43 -6.76
CA THR A 77 0.22 -23.41 -5.30
C THR A 77 0.57 -22.05 -4.72
N ALA A 78 1.46 -21.28 -5.36
CA ALA A 78 1.78 -19.92 -4.96
C ALA A 78 0.55 -19.01 -5.12
N LEU A 79 -0.11 -19.04 -6.28
CA LEU A 79 -1.34 -18.27 -6.52
C LEU A 79 -2.47 -18.64 -5.56
N SER A 80 -2.66 -19.94 -5.32
CA SER A 80 -3.64 -20.42 -4.34
C SER A 80 -3.31 -19.91 -2.94
N SER A 81 -2.05 -19.93 -2.52
CA SER A 81 -1.66 -19.49 -1.18
C SER A 81 -1.89 -18.00 -0.93
N VAL A 82 -1.73 -17.16 -1.95
CA VAL A 82 -2.06 -15.73 -1.87
C VAL A 82 -3.57 -15.53 -1.84
N SER A 83 -4.30 -16.33 -2.61
CA SER A 83 -5.77 -16.30 -2.61
C SER A 83 -6.36 -16.68 -1.24
N ASP A 84 -5.75 -17.65 -0.54
CA ASP A 84 -6.16 -18.09 0.80
C ASP A 84 -6.14 -16.96 1.85
N VAL A 85 -5.34 -15.91 1.63
CA VAL A 85 -5.17 -14.77 2.55
C VAL A 85 -5.71 -13.44 1.98
N PHE A 86 -6.48 -13.48 0.90
CA PHE A 86 -6.95 -12.29 0.19
C PHE A 86 -7.71 -11.29 1.08
N ASP A 87 -8.61 -11.78 1.93
CA ASP A 87 -9.36 -10.90 2.85
C ASP A 87 -8.44 -10.17 3.82
N ARG A 88 -7.37 -10.84 4.28
CA ARG A 88 -6.37 -10.24 5.16
C ARG A 88 -5.55 -9.18 4.43
N ILE A 89 -5.18 -9.42 3.17
CA ILE A 89 -4.52 -8.43 2.30
C ILE A 89 -5.39 -7.17 2.17
N CYS A 90 -6.68 -7.36 1.84
CA CYS A 90 -7.64 -6.26 1.70
C CYS A 90 -7.76 -5.44 2.98
N GLU A 91 -7.84 -6.10 4.14
CA GLU A 91 -7.94 -5.42 5.44
C GLU A 91 -6.64 -4.66 5.78
N THR A 92 -5.47 -5.21 5.46
CA THR A 92 -4.18 -4.51 5.62
C THR A 92 -4.14 -3.22 4.79
N TYR A 93 -4.44 -3.29 3.48
CA TYR A 93 -4.46 -2.09 2.62
C TYR A 93 -5.50 -1.07 3.07
N LYS A 94 -6.70 -1.52 3.45
CA LYS A 94 -7.76 -0.65 3.97
C LYS A 94 -7.35 0.09 5.23
N ASN A 95 -6.64 -0.58 6.14
CA ASN A 95 -6.15 0.03 7.37
C ASN A 95 -5.03 1.04 7.11
N LEU A 96 -4.12 0.74 6.17
CA LEU A 96 -3.09 1.68 5.73
C LEU A 96 -3.70 2.92 5.07
N ALA A 97 -4.59 2.74 4.10
CA ALA A 97 -5.31 3.83 3.42
C ALA A 97 -6.01 4.76 4.42
N LYS A 98 -6.73 4.19 5.39
CA LYS A 98 -7.38 4.97 6.46
C LYS A 98 -6.39 5.69 7.38
N ARG A 99 -5.29 5.03 7.76
CA ARG A 99 -4.31 5.59 8.68
C ARG A 99 -3.59 6.80 8.08
N PHE A 100 -3.22 6.71 6.81
CA PHE A 100 -2.46 7.77 6.11
C PHE A 100 -3.33 8.75 5.32
N GLY A 101 -4.64 8.48 5.20
CA GLY A 101 -5.55 9.36 4.47
C GLY A 101 -5.32 9.36 2.96
N VAL A 102 -4.94 8.21 2.40
CA VAL A 102 -4.65 8.03 0.96
C VAL A 102 -5.56 6.97 0.35
N HIS A 103 -5.64 6.95 -0.97
CA HIS A 103 -6.22 5.86 -1.75
C HIS A 103 -5.13 4.86 -2.15
N ILE A 104 -5.46 3.57 -2.11
CA ILE A 104 -4.60 2.45 -2.54
C ILE A 104 -5.42 1.51 -3.40
#